data_AF-A0A0Q0WYN8-F1
#
_entry.id   AF-A0A0Q0WYN8-F1
#
_cell.length_a   1.000
_cell.length_b   1.000
_cell.length_c   1.000
_cell.angle_alpha   90.00
_cell.angle_beta   90.00
_cell.angle_gamma   90.00
#
_symmetry.space_group_name_H-M   'P 1'
#
loop_
_entity.id
_entity.type
_entity.pdbx_description
1 polymer ?
#
loop_
_entity_poly.entity_id
_entity_poly.type
_entity_poly.pdbx_seq_one_letter_code
_entity_poly.pdbx_strand_id
1 'polypeptide(L)'
;MKKTILKYFAIFLFVSCKTPQMNNETASSFLPMKIGNQWTIDSQNFTEIQDTVRINGKLYYKFYSLIGGDAVSTAYLRIDENNQLMESWQDSTGKEYTRAKFNSKVGDSFFTLNDGTTNDYKVTVIEKTDKKITFSFEMIYHDNMKGESHQITYIKGQGLDDGWKSIKIDGKIVK
;
A
#
# COMPACT_ATOMS: atom_id res chain seq x y z
N MET A 1 43.15 -31.00 49.16
CA MET A 1 41.78 -30.82 48.64
C MET A 1 41.76 -29.58 47.75
N LYS A 2 41.60 -29.76 46.43
CA LYS A 2 41.58 -28.68 45.43
C LYS A 2 40.14 -28.22 45.22
N LYS A 3 39.85 -26.92 45.38
CA LYS A 3 38.53 -26.33 45.08
C LYS A 3 38.50 -25.89 43.62
N THR A 4 37.67 -26.55 42.82
CA THR A 4 37.41 -26.26 41.42
C THR A 4 36.34 -25.17 41.33
N ILE A 5 36.70 -23.98 40.85
CA ILE A 5 35.75 -22.90 40.56
C ILE A 5 35.23 -23.12 39.13
N LEU A 6 33.97 -23.56 39.03
CA LEU A 6 33.25 -23.76 37.78
C LEU A 6 32.82 -22.39 37.23
N LYS A 7 33.42 -21.96 36.12
CA LYS A 7 33.02 -20.75 35.38
C LYS A 7 31.74 -21.06 34.59
N TYR A 8 30.62 -20.42 34.93
CA TYR A 8 29.42 -20.40 34.10
C TYR A 8 29.63 -19.42 32.93
N PHE A 9 29.76 -19.96 31.72
CA PHE A 9 29.72 -19.21 30.48
C PHE A 9 28.25 -19.08 30.06
N ALA A 10 27.67 -17.89 30.21
CA ALA A 10 26.33 -17.58 29.70
C ALA A 10 26.42 -17.34 28.18
N ILE A 11 25.91 -18.28 27.40
CA ILE A 11 25.77 -18.15 25.94
C ILE A 11 24.56 -17.26 25.66
N PHE A 12 24.80 -16.01 25.27
CA PHE A 12 23.77 -15.15 24.67
C PHE A 12 23.47 -15.68 23.26
N LEU A 13 22.41 -16.49 23.13
CA LEU A 13 21.83 -16.82 21.84
C LEU A 13 21.09 -15.58 21.33
N PHE A 14 21.73 -14.82 20.44
CA PHE A 14 21.06 -13.83 19.61
C PHE A 14 20.12 -14.56 18.64
N VAL A 15 18.88 -14.81 19.07
CA VAL A 15 17.81 -15.26 18.19
C VAL A 15 17.47 -14.06 17.31
N SER A 16 18.15 -13.96 16.17
CA SER A 16 17.78 -13.04 15.10
C SER A 16 16.37 -13.38 14.65
N CYS A 17 15.42 -12.53 15.04
CA CYS A 17 14.04 -12.60 14.57
C CYS A 17 14.08 -12.28 13.08
N LYS A 18 14.14 -13.32 12.23
CA LYS A 18 13.96 -13.15 10.79
C LYS A 18 12.52 -12.73 10.58
N THR A 19 12.28 -11.44 10.40
CA THR A 19 11.03 -10.95 9.84
C THR A 19 10.83 -11.70 8.52
N PRO A 20 9.70 -12.39 8.29
CA PRO A 20 9.46 -13.04 7.02
C PRO A 20 9.42 -11.95 5.95
N GLN A 21 10.52 -11.82 5.22
CA GLN A 21 10.60 -11.01 4.03
C GLN A 21 9.74 -11.75 3.01
N MET A 22 8.51 -11.28 2.78
CA MET A 22 7.72 -11.75 1.65
C MET A 22 8.55 -11.47 0.40
N ASN A 23 9.15 -12.52 -0.16
CA ASN A 23 9.76 -12.51 -1.49
C ASN A 23 8.64 -12.38 -2.54
N ASN A 24 7.97 -11.24 -2.57
CA ASN A 24 7.28 -10.82 -3.78
C ASN A 24 8.34 -10.12 -4.60
N GLU A 25 8.77 -10.73 -5.71
CA GLU A 25 9.61 -10.05 -6.69
C GLU A 25 8.96 -8.69 -6.97
N THR A 26 9.67 -7.61 -6.65
CA THR A 26 9.19 -6.23 -6.69
C THR A 26 8.59 -5.87 -8.06
N ALA A 27 9.11 -6.49 -9.13
CA ALA A 27 8.64 -6.36 -10.51
C ALA A 27 7.27 -7.00 -10.81
N SER A 28 6.75 -7.85 -9.91
CA SER A 28 5.48 -8.57 -10.10
C SER A 28 4.27 -7.86 -9.48
N SER A 29 4.49 -6.94 -8.53
CA SER A 29 3.43 -6.22 -7.81
C SER A 29 2.94 -4.99 -8.58
N PHE A 30 1.64 -4.71 -8.50
CA PHE A 30 1.06 -3.44 -9.00
C PHE A 30 1.34 -2.25 -8.08
N LEU A 31 1.77 -2.49 -6.84
CA LEU A 31 2.26 -1.46 -5.93
C LEU A 31 3.34 -2.04 -5.03
N PRO A 32 4.63 -1.86 -5.37
CA PRO A 32 5.71 -2.39 -4.54
C PRO A 32 5.79 -1.71 -3.17
N MET A 33 5.67 -2.51 -2.11
CA MET A 33 5.60 -2.04 -0.72
C MET A 33 6.96 -2.16 -0.03
N LYS A 34 7.79 -1.12 -0.12
CA LYS A 34 9.10 -1.07 0.55
C LYS A 34 9.43 0.36 0.99
N ILE A 35 9.93 0.51 2.20
CA ILE A 35 10.43 1.80 2.71
C ILE A 35 11.48 2.37 1.75
N GLY A 36 11.36 3.65 1.44
CA GLY A 36 12.20 4.39 0.50
C GLY A 36 11.72 4.30 -0.96
N ASN A 37 10.70 3.52 -1.29
CA ASN A 37 10.03 3.64 -2.59
C ASN A 37 9.39 5.02 -2.70
N GLN A 38 9.55 5.67 -3.85
CA GLN A 38 9.21 7.07 -4.03
C GLN A 38 8.71 7.37 -5.44
N TRP A 39 7.72 8.24 -5.52
CA TRP A 39 7.10 8.75 -6.75
C TRP A 39 7.16 10.27 -6.73
N THR A 40 7.76 10.88 -7.75
CA THR A 40 8.10 12.31 -7.74
C THR A 40 7.65 13.00 -9.02
N ILE A 41 6.96 14.13 -8.87
CA ILE A 41 6.77 15.12 -9.95
C ILE A 41 7.84 16.20 -9.85
N ASP A 42 8.11 16.70 -8.63
CA ASP A 42 9.17 17.65 -8.28
C ASP A 42 9.39 17.66 -6.75
N SER A 43 10.21 18.59 -6.25
CA SER A 43 10.54 18.71 -4.81
C SER A 43 9.37 19.12 -3.93
N GLN A 44 8.28 19.64 -4.51
CA GLN A 44 7.07 20.06 -3.79
C GLN A 44 5.89 19.09 -3.99
N ASN A 45 6.06 18.09 -4.85
CA ASN A 45 5.03 17.13 -5.24
C ASN A 45 5.62 15.72 -5.35
N PHE A 46 5.52 14.96 -4.27
CA PHE A 46 6.01 13.58 -4.23
C PHE A 46 5.24 12.72 -3.22
N THR A 47 5.34 11.41 -3.40
CA THR A 47 4.91 10.40 -2.42
C THR A 47 6.07 9.48 -2.09
N GLU A 48 6.27 9.17 -0.81
CA GLU A 48 7.33 8.27 -0.32
C GLU A 48 6.78 7.31 0.73
N ILE A 49 7.23 6.06 0.68
CA ILE A 49 6.99 5.10 1.76
C ILE A 49 8.05 5.34 2.85
N GLN A 50 7.65 5.92 3.98
CA GLN A 50 8.59 6.37 5.01
C GLN A 50 8.78 5.37 6.16
N ASP A 51 7.73 4.65 6.53
CA ASP A 51 7.73 3.81 7.72
C ASP A 51 6.65 2.72 7.62
N THR A 52 6.51 1.92 8.67
CA THR A 52 5.45 0.95 8.87
C THR A 52 4.76 1.15 10.22
N VAL A 53 3.52 0.68 10.32
CA VAL A 53 2.75 0.70 11.56
C VAL A 53 1.91 -0.57 11.67
N ARG A 54 1.55 -0.96 12.89
CA ARG A 54 0.54 -2.00 13.11
C ARG A 54 -0.81 -1.38 13.45
N ILE A 55 -1.82 -1.71 12.67
CA ILE A 55 -3.22 -1.33 12.91
C ILE A 55 -4.02 -2.64 13.01
N ASN A 56 -4.70 -2.85 14.13
CA ASN A 56 -5.43 -4.10 14.42
C ASN A 56 -4.58 -5.37 14.18
N GLY A 57 -3.30 -5.32 14.57
CA GLY A 57 -2.35 -6.41 14.41
C GLY A 57 -1.74 -6.59 13.01
N LYS A 58 -2.30 -5.96 11.97
CA LYS A 58 -1.82 -6.03 10.58
C LYS A 58 -0.77 -4.95 10.31
N LEU A 59 0.28 -5.28 9.54
CA LEU A 59 1.33 -4.35 9.15
C LEU A 59 0.88 -3.50 7.95
N TYR A 60 0.96 -2.17 8.08
CA TYR A 60 0.71 -1.19 7.03
C TYR A 60 1.96 -0.36 6.78
N TYR A 61 2.15 0.10 5.56
CA TYR A 61 3.19 1.03 5.14
C TYR A 61 2.63 2.46 5.12
N LYS A 62 3.39 3.40 5.67
CA LYS A 62 3.05 4.83 5.67
C LYS A 62 3.47 5.47 4.35
N PHE A 63 2.49 5.79 3.51
CA PHE A 63 2.66 6.59 2.31
C PHE A 63 2.50 8.06 2.71
N TYR A 64 3.60 8.79 2.74
CA TYR A 64 3.60 10.24 2.96
C TYR A 64 3.63 10.95 1.61
N SER A 65 2.72 11.88 1.40
CA SER A 65 2.66 12.71 0.20
C SER A 65 2.80 14.18 0.55
N LEU A 66 3.71 14.88 -0.12
CA LEU A 66 3.75 16.34 -0.17
C LEU A 66 3.06 16.79 -1.46
N ILE A 67 2.12 17.73 -1.35
CA ILE A 67 1.28 18.22 -2.44
C ILE A 67 1.31 19.74 -2.38
N GLY A 68 1.81 20.40 -3.44
CA GLY A 68 1.84 21.87 -3.51
C GLY A 68 2.80 22.58 -2.54
N GLY A 69 3.70 21.84 -1.88
CA GLY A 69 4.76 22.40 -1.02
C GLY A 69 4.40 22.62 0.45
N ASP A 70 3.12 22.70 0.81
CA ASP A 70 2.65 22.90 2.19
C ASP A 70 1.54 21.93 2.63
N ALA A 71 0.80 21.32 1.69
CA ALA A 71 -0.19 20.31 2.00
C ALA A 71 0.46 18.93 2.10
N VAL A 72 0.11 18.18 3.14
CA VAL A 72 0.57 16.81 3.36
C VAL A 72 -0.61 15.86 3.43
N SER A 73 -0.45 14.69 2.84
CA SER A 73 -1.39 13.57 2.98
C SER A 73 -0.64 12.35 3.48
N THR A 74 -1.30 11.55 4.31
CA THR A 74 -0.75 10.28 4.79
C THR A 74 -1.79 9.19 4.62
N ALA A 75 -1.41 8.12 3.93
CA ALA A 75 -2.21 6.89 3.82
C ALA A 75 -1.44 5.73 4.43
N TYR A 76 -2.14 4.85 5.15
CA TYR A 76 -1.55 3.60 5.64
C TYR A 76 -2.08 2.45 4.80
N LEU A 77 -1.20 1.90 3.97
CA LEU A 77 -1.57 0.94 2.94
C LEU A 77 -0.90 -0.42 3.18
N ARG A 78 -1.60 -1.50 2.85
CA ARG A 78 -1.04 -2.86 2.81
C ARG A 78 -1.54 -3.60 1.58
N ILE A 79 -0.75 -4.55 1.11
CA ILE A 79 -1.23 -5.61 0.22
C ILE A 79 -1.61 -6.80 1.09
N ASP A 80 -2.85 -7.26 0.99
CA ASP A 80 -3.32 -8.43 1.72
C ASP A 80 -2.93 -9.76 1.03
N GLU A 81 -3.25 -10.86 1.70
CA GLU A 81 -3.04 -12.23 1.21
C GLU A 81 -3.78 -12.55 -0.10
N ASN A 82 -4.82 -11.78 -0.43
CA ASN A 82 -5.61 -11.92 -1.65
C ASN A 82 -5.15 -10.96 -2.76
N ASN A 83 -4.00 -10.29 -2.57
CA ASN A 83 -3.45 -9.28 -3.47
C ASN A 83 -4.39 -8.06 -3.65
N GLN A 84 -5.03 -7.64 -2.57
CA GLN A 84 -5.86 -6.44 -2.48
C GLN A 84 -5.09 -5.32 -1.80
N LEU A 85 -5.19 -4.11 -2.34
CA LEU A 85 -4.67 -2.91 -1.71
C LEU A 85 -5.69 -2.41 -0.68
N MET A 86 -5.33 -2.53 0.58
CA MET A 86 -6.16 -2.16 1.72
C MET A 86 -5.58 -0.91 2.38
N GLU A 87 -6.45 0.01 2.74
CA GLU A 87 -6.14 1.17 3.57
C GLU A 87 -6.81 1.04 4.93
N SER A 88 -6.17 1.56 5.98
CA SER A 88 -6.79 1.76 7.28
C SER A 88 -6.20 3.00 7.94
N TRP A 89 -6.80 3.45 9.05
CA TRP A 89 -6.35 4.62 9.80
C TRP A 89 -6.19 4.24 11.28
N GLN A 90 -5.25 4.87 11.97
CA GLN A 90 -4.92 4.52 13.36
C GLN A 90 -6.07 4.81 14.32
N ASP A 91 -6.89 5.81 14.02
CA ASP A 91 -8.06 6.27 14.76
C ASP A 91 -9.34 5.53 14.36
N SER A 92 -9.38 4.89 13.18
CA SER A 92 -10.53 4.14 12.70
C SER A 92 -10.47 2.67 13.15
N THR A 93 -11.01 2.38 14.32
CA THR A 93 -11.00 1.00 14.85
C THR A 93 -11.81 0.07 13.93
N GLY A 94 -11.17 -0.99 13.44
CA GLY A 94 -11.79 -2.03 12.63
C GLY A 94 -12.22 -1.66 11.21
N LYS A 95 -12.04 -0.41 10.75
CA LYS A 95 -12.41 0.00 9.38
C LYS A 95 -11.25 -0.19 8.41
N GLU A 96 -11.52 -0.82 7.28
CA GLU A 96 -10.60 -0.93 6.14
C GLU A 96 -11.29 -0.46 4.87
N TYR A 97 -10.56 0.28 4.04
CA TYR A 97 -11.01 0.74 2.73
C TYR A 97 -10.27 -0.05 1.65
N THR A 98 -11.01 -0.76 0.80
CA THR A 98 -10.44 -1.53 -0.31
C THR A 98 -10.15 -0.58 -1.47
N ARG A 99 -8.89 -0.23 -1.71
CA ARG A 99 -8.49 0.65 -2.82
C ARG A 99 -8.34 -0.09 -4.14
N ALA A 100 -7.97 -1.36 -4.15
CA ALA A 100 -7.81 -2.12 -5.38
C ALA A 100 -7.86 -3.62 -5.12
N LYS A 101 -8.36 -4.41 -6.08
CA LYS A 101 -8.26 -5.87 -6.07
C LYS A 101 -7.48 -6.33 -7.28
N PHE A 102 -6.16 -6.52 -7.13
CA PHE A 102 -5.28 -6.72 -8.29
C PHE A 102 -5.47 -8.07 -8.98
N ASN A 103 -6.11 -9.05 -8.34
CA ASN A 103 -6.43 -10.34 -8.93
C ASN A 103 -7.76 -10.35 -9.72
N SER A 104 -8.57 -9.29 -9.64
CA SER A 104 -9.86 -9.21 -10.33
C SER A 104 -9.75 -9.21 -11.85
N LYS A 105 -10.80 -9.62 -12.54
CA LYS A 105 -10.95 -9.62 -14.00
C LYS A 105 -11.71 -8.37 -14.45
N VAL A 106 -11.58 -8.02 -15.73
CA VAL A 106 -12.40 -6.95 -16.34
C VAL A 106 -13.88 -7.27 -16.14
N GLY A 107 -14.65 -6.29 -15.68
CA GLY A 107 -16.07 -6.42 -15.35
C GLY A 107 -16.35 -6.77 -13.87
N ASP A 108 -15.37 -7.29 -13.13
CA ASP A 108 -15.54 -7.54 -11.69
C ASP A 108 -15.78 -6.21 -10.96
N SER A 109 -16.65 -6.25 -9.94
CA SER A 109 -16.98 -5.09 -9.12
C SER A 109 -16.86 -5.39 -7.62
N PHE A 110 -16.58 -4.37 -6.83
CA PHE A 110 -16.59 -4.42 -5.36
C PHE A 110 -16.92 -3.04 -4.78
N PHE A 111 -17.22 -2.99 -3.49
CA PHE A 111 -17.41 -1.75 -2.74
C PHE A 111 -16.16 -1.45 -1.90
N THR A 112 -15.81 -0.17 -1.73
CA THR A 112 -14.60 0.23 -1.02
C THR A 112 -14.74 0.02 0.48
N LEU A 113 -15.89 0.40 1.05
CA LEU A 113 -16.23 0.23 2.46
C LEU A 113 -17.33 -0.81 2.68
N ASN A 114 -18.20 -1.00 1.68
CA ASN A 114 -19.36 -1.89 1.74
C ASN A 114 -20.28 -1.57 2.93
N ASP A 115 -20.50 -0.28 3.18
CA ASP A 115 -21.28 0.25 4.29
C ASP A 115 -22.39 1.22 3.85
N GLY A 116 -22.51 1.48 2.54
CA GLY A 116 -23.58 2.32 1.99
C GLY A 116 -23.44 3.81 2.33
N THR A 117 -22.30 4.24 2.86
CA THR A 117 -22.03 5.65 3.15
C THR A 117 -21.72 6.41 1.86
N THR A 118 -21.73 7.74 1.93
CA THR A 118 -21.43 8.62 0.78
C THR A 118 -20.02 8.40 0.20
N ASN A 119 -19.10 7.83 0.99
CA ASN A 119 -17.72 7.53 0.59
C ASN A 119 -17.53 6.07 0.17
N ASP A 120 -18.61 5.29 0.09
CA ASP A 120 -18.60 3.92 -0.39
C ASP A 120 -18.75 3.90 -1.92
N TYR A 121 -17.63 3.74 -2.62
CA TYR A 121 -17.60 3.71 -4.07
C TYR A 121 -17.88 2.30 -4.57
N LYS A 122 -18.65 2.19 -5.64
CA LYS A 122 -18.64 0.98 -6.46
C LYS A 122 -17.43 1.05 -7.39
N VAL A 123 -16.51 0.12 -7.20
CA VAL A 123 -15.30 0.01 -8.00
C VAL A 123 -15.47 -1.10 -9.02
N THR A 124 -15.22 -0.81 -10.29
CA THR A 124 -15.30 -1.77 -11.39
C THR A 124 -13.97 -1.85 -12.12
N VAL A 125 -13.47 -3.05 -12.43
CA VAL A 125 -12.28 -3.21 -13.29
C VAL A 125 -12.69 -2.95 -14.73
N ILE A 126 -12.18 -1.88 -15.32
CA ILE A 126 -12.51 -1.49 -16.70
C ILE A 126 -11.43 -1.87 -17.72
N GLU A 127 -10.20 -2.09 -17.25
CA GLU A 127 -9.11 -2.54 -18.10
C GLU A 127 -8.16 -3.43 -17.30
N LYS A 128 -7.65 -4.50 -17.92
CA LYS A 128 -6.58 -5.30 -17.35
C LYS A 128 -5.74 -5.95 -18.44
N THR A 129 -4.43 -5.83 -18.28
CA THR A 129 -3.40 -6.53 -19.05
C THR A 129 -2.35 -7.09 -18.09
N ASP A 130 -1.32 -7.76 -18.62
CA ASP A 130 -0.20 -8.23 -17.80
C ASP A 130 0.58 -7.10 -17.13
N LYS A 131 0.52 -5.87 -17.65
CA LYS A 131 1.30 -4.72 -17.19
C LYS A 131 0.47 -3.65 -16.48
N LYS A 132 -0.83 -3.60 -16.71
CA LYS A 132 -1.70 -2.50 -16.27
C LYS A 132 -3.04 -3.01 -15.79
N ILE A 133 -3.60 -2.37 -14.79
CA ILE A 133 -4.99 -2.54 -14.37
C ILE A 133 -5.60 -1.17 -14.08
N THR A 134 -6.81 -0.96 -14.58
CA THR A 134 -7.56 0.29 -14.43
C THR A 134 -8.90 0.00 -13.77
N PHE A 135 -9.22 0.79 -12.76
CA PHE A 135 -10.45 0.73 -12.00
C PHE A 135 -11.26 2.01 -12.24
N SER A 136 -12.57 1.89 -12.43
CA SER A 136 -13.52 3.00 -12.34
C SER A 136 -14.14 3.02 -10.96
N PHE A 137 -14.16 4.17 -10.31
CA PHE A 137 -14.75 4.43 -9.00
C PHE A 137 -15.99 5.27 -9.20
N GLU A 138 -17.17 4.68 -8.98
CA GLU A 138 -18.46 5.34 -9.15
C GLU A 138 -19.07 5.66 -7.78
N MET A 139 -19.53 6.90 -7.61
CA MET A 139 -20.25 7.32 -6.41
C MET A 139 -21.71 6.84 -6.49
N ILE A 140 -22.10 5.88 -5.65
CA ILE A 140 -23.46 5.30 -5.67
C ILE A 140 -24.40 6.00 -4.69
N TYR A 141 -23.86 6.41 -3.53
CA TYR A 141 -24.64 6.87 -2.38
C TYR A 141 -24.47 8.37 -2.08
N HIS A 142 -23.70 9.10 -2.89
CA HIS A 142 -23.51 10.54 -2.70
C HIS A 142 -24.70 11.33 -3.23
N ASP A 143 -25.31 12.21 -2.42
CA ASP A 143 -26.55 12.92 -2.78
C ASP A 143 -26.44 13.73 -4.08
N ASN A 144 -25.33 14.46 -4.26
CA ASN A 144 -25.16 15.40 -5.37
C ASN A 144 -24.28 14.87 -6.53
N MET A 145 -23.54 13.78 -6.30
CA MET A 145 -22.51 13.28 -7.24
C MET A 145 -22.82 11.85 -7.67
N LYS A 146 -24.05 11.39 -7.46
CA LYS A 146 -24.46 10.03 -7.78
C LYS A 146 -24.25 9.74 -9.27
N GLY A 147 -23.54 8.66 -9.55
CA GLY A 147 -23.19 8.24 -10.91
C GLY A 147 -21.94 8.93 -11.47
N GLU A 148 -21.39 9.93 -10.80
CA GLU A 148 -20.08 10.46 -11.16
C GLU A 148 -19.00 9.39 -10.94
N SER A 149 -18.01 9.37 -11.82
CA SER A 149 -16.92 8.42 -11.74
C SER A 149 -15.56 9.02 -12.05
N HIS A 150 -14.53 8.43 -11.46
CA HIS A 150 -13.14 8.70 -11.78
C HIS A 150 -12.38 7.38 -11.97
N GLN A 151 -11.21 7.44 -12.61
CA GLN A 151 -10.41 6.25 -12.90
C GLN A 151 -9.10 6.26 -12.12
N ILE A 152 -8.69 5.08 -11.67
CA ILE A 152 -7.38 4.87 -11.05
C ILE A 152 -6.68 3.72 -11.79
N THR A 153 -5.47 4.01 -12.26
CA THR A 153 -4.66 3.07 -13.02
C THR A 153 -3.41 2.69 -12.24
N TYR A 154 -3.05 1.41 -12.25
CA TYR A 154 -1.80 0.91 -11.69
C TYR A 154 -0.96 0.23 -12.78
N ILE A 155 0.34 0.53 -12.80
CA ILE A 155 1.33 -0.12 -13.66
C ILE A 155 2.19 -1.05 -12.81
N LYS A 156 2.28 -2.30 -13.26
CA LYS A 156 3.07 -3.35 -12.60
C LYS A 156 4.54 -2.94 -12.49
N GLY A 157 5.12 -3.12 -11.31
CA GLY A 157 6.47 -2.71 -10.95
C GLY A 157 6.64 -1.21 -10.72
N GLN A 158 5.63 -0.38 -11.00
CA GLN A 158 5.71 1.07 -10.85
C GLN A 158 4.74 1.62 -9.80
N GLY A 159 3.53 1.08 -9.64
CA GLY A 159 2.55 1.69 -8.73
C GLY A 159 1.44 2.45 -9.46
N LEU A 160 0.91 3.48 -8.80
CA LEU A 160 -0.11 4.37 -9.33
C LEU A 160 0.41 5.12 -10.59
N ASP A 161 -0.40 5.17 -11.64
CA ASP A 161 -0.11 5.94 -12.86
C ASP A 161 -0.70 7.35 -12.76
N ASP A 162 0.09 8.28 -12.23
CA ASP A 162 -0.35 9.66 -11.95
C ASP A 162 0.66 10.70 -12.43
N GLY A 163 1.12 10.55 -13.67
CA GLY A 163 1.97 11.56 -14.31
C GLY A 163 3.37 11.75 -13.69
N TRP A 164 3.84 10.80 -12.88
CA TRP A 164 5.14 10.87 -12.21
C TRP A 164 6.29 11.13 -13.18
N LYS A 165 7.16 12.08 -12.86
CA LYS A 165 8.39 12.37 -13.62
C LYS A 165 9.54 11.43 -13.26
N SER A 166 9.58 10.97 -12.01
CA SER A 166 10.52 9.94 -11.60
C SER A 166 9.90 8.97 -10.62
N ILE A 167 10.28 7.69 -10.73
CA ILE A 167 9.85 6.63 -9.82
C ILE A 167 11.09 5.86 -9.36
N LYS A 168 11.28 5.80 -8.04
CA LYS A 168 12.34 5.03 -7.37
C LYS A 168 11.73 3.83 -6.69
N ILE A 169 12.06 2.63 -7.17
CA ILE A 169 11.60 1.35 -6.60
C ILE A 169 12.82 0.55 -6.19
N ASP A 170 12.86 0.14 -4.92
CA ASP A 170 13.95 -0.66 -4.36
C ASP A 170 15.34 -0.04 -4.61
N GLY A 171 15.42 1.28 -4.41
CA GLY A 171 16.64 2.07 -4.62
C GLY A 171 17.03 2.30 -6.08
N LYS A 172 16.26 1.79 -7.06
CA LYS A 172 16.53 1.95 -8.49
C LYS A 172 15.53 2.91 -9.13
N ILE A 173 15.99 3.77 -10.01
CA ILE A 173 15.13 4.59 -10.86
C ILE A 173 14.57 3.71 -11.98
N VAL A 174 13.24 3.60 -12.03
CA VAL A 174 12.51 2.80 -13.04
C VAL A 174 11.72 3.66 -14.02
N LYS A 175 11.61 4.96 -13.71
CA LYS A 175 11.11 6.03 -14.58
C LYS A 175 11.82 7.33 -14.21
#